data_AF-A0A842Q3R6-F1
#
_entry.id   AF-A0A842Q3R6-F1
#
_cell.length_a   1.000
_cell.length_b   1.000
_cell.length_c   1.000
_cell.angle_alpha   90.00
_cell.angle_beta   90.00
_cell.angle_gamma   90.00
#
_symmetry.space_group_name_H-M   'P 1'
#
loop_
_entity.id
_entity.type
_entity.pdbx_description
1 polymer ?
#
loop_
_entity_poly.entity_id
_entity_poly.type
_entity_poly.pdbx_seq_one_letter_code
_entity_poly.pdbx_strand_id
1 'polypeptide(L)'
;MEFKVSFLKPNSSILQDNVDFNFIILKDEIRVFQASNHTDRPSVLLHTANGSMTIPILDYKFNEGQYLVQVPIYAILYNPIRPEYANFTIDMQSMILD
;
A
#
# COMPACT_ATOMS: atom_id res chain seq x y z
N MET A 1 11.19 -8.36 -0.72
CA MET A 1 9.76 -8.69 -0.57
C MET A 1 8.96 -7.68 -1.37
N GLU A 2 7.78 -8.06 -1.85
CA GLU A 2 6.90 -7.17 -2.60
C GLU A 2 5.44 -7.37 -2.19
N PHE A 3 4.65 -6.31 -2.30
CA PHE A 3 3.20 -6.35 -2.11
C PHE A 3 2.51 -5.99 -3.41
N LYS A 4 1.42 -6.69 -3.75
CA LYS A 4 0.54 -6.26 -4.84
C LYS A 4 -0.69 -5.58 -4.25
N VAL A 5 -0.92 -4.33 -4.64
CA VAL A 5 -2.13 -3.58 -4.31
C VAL A 5 -3.04 -3.60 -5.54
N SER A 6 -4.31 -3.92 -5.35
CA SER A 6 -5.32 -3.90 -6.42
C SER A 6 -6.59 -3.20 -5.93
N PHE A 7 -7.15 -2.33 -6.75
CA PHE A 7 -8.35 -1.57 -6.44
C PHE A 7 -9.51 -2.14 -7.26
N LEU A 8 -10.61 -2.47 -6.59
CA LEU A 8 -11.81 -2.99 -7.25
C LEU A 8 -12.87 -1.91 -7.34
N LYS A 9 -13.64 -1.91 -8.44
CA LYS A 9 -14.87 -1.13 -8.52
C LYS A 9 -15.87 -1.64 -7.47
N PRO A 10 -16.71 -0.76 -6.89
CA PRO A 10 -17.68 -1.15 -5.87
C PRO A 10 -18.50 -2.37 -6.27
N ASN A 11 -18.62 -3.33 -5.34
CA ASN A 11 -19.42 -4.54 -5.50
C ASN A 11 -19.05 -5.39 -6.75
N SER A 12 -17.78 -5.40 -7.15
CA SER A 12 -17.32 -6.15 -8.32
C SER A 12 -15.92 -6.71 -8.14
N SER A 13 -15.54 -7.62 -9.03
CA SER A 13 -14.16 -8.10 -9.19
C SER A 13 -13.41 -7.38 -10.32
N ILE A 14 -13.93 -6.25 -10.80
CA ILE A 14 -13.34 -5.47 -11.89
C ILE A 14 -12.38 -4.45 -11.31
N LEU A 15 -11.18 -4.31 -11.91
CA LEU A 15 -10.21 -3.31 -11.46
C LEU A 15 -10.71 -1.88 -11.69
N GLN A 16 -10.40 -0.99 -10.75
CA GLN A 16 -10.67 0.44 -10.83
C GLN A 16 -9.44 1.14 -11.40
N ASP A 17 -9.56 1.68 -12.61
CA ASP A 17 -8.50 2.42 -13.29
C ASP A 17 -8.26 3.79 -12.65
N ASN A 18 -7.05 4.31 -12.85
CA ASN A 18 -6.62 5.66 -12.46
C ASN A 18 -6.90 5.98 -10.98
N VAL A 19 -6.18 5.31 -10.08
CA VAL A 19 -6.28 5.52 -8.63
C VAL A 19 -5.02 6.18 -8.11
N ASP A 20 -5.20 7.29 -7.39
CA ASP A 20 -4.13 7.95 -6.64
C ASP A 20 -4.19 7.53 -5.17
N PHE A 21 -3.10 6.96 -4.67
CA PHE A 21 -3.05 6.34 -3.36
C PHE A 21 -1.67 6.44 -2.71
N ASN A 22 -1.55 5.95 -1.49
CA ASN A 22 -0.27 5.65 -0.86
C ASN A 22 -0.28 4.24 -0.28
N PHE A 23 0.90 3.70 0.00
CA PHE A 23 1.05 2.44 0.70
C PHE A 23 1.99 2.64 1.87
N ILE A 24 1.45 2.46 3.08
CA ILE A 24 2.12 2.79 4.34
C ILE A 24 2.14 1.55 5.22
N ILE A 25 3.27 1.28 5.86
CA ILE A 25 3.39 0.20 6.84
C ILE A 25 3.77 0.81 8.18
N LEU A 26 3.08 0.38 9.23
CA LEU A 26 3.32 0.77 10.60
C LEU A 26 3.69 -0.45 11.44
N LYS A 27 4.62 -0.25 12.37
CA LYS A 27 4.96 -1.16 13.46
C LYS A 27 4.79 -0.40 14.77
N ASP A 28 3.97 -0.92 15.68
CA ASP A 28 3.72 -0.28 16.97
C ASP A 28 3.33 1.20 16.83
N GLU A 29 2.42 1.48 15.89
CA GLU A 29 1.94 2.83 15.50
C GLU A 29 3.00 3.75 14.85
N ILE A 30 4.25 3.31 14.72
CA ILE A 30 5.32 4.03 14.06
C ILE A 30 5.33 3.66 12.58
N ARG A 31 5.27 4.66 11.70
CA ARG A 31 5.44 4.47 10.25
C ARG A 31 6.86 4.03 9.94
N VAL A 32 7.01 2.79 9.48
CA VAL A 32 8.29 2.16 9.15
C VAL A 32 8.56 2.12 7.65
N PHE A 33 7.52 2.24 6.83
CA PHE A 33 7.64 2.30 5.38
C PHE A 33 6.54 3.18 4.77
N GLN A 34 6.89 3.88 3.70
CA GLN A 34 5.95 4.61 2.85
C GLN A 34 6.43 4.57 1.41
N ALA A 35 5.61 4.00 0.53
CA ALA A 35 6.01 3.75 -0.86
C ALA A 35 6.27 5.04 -1.65
N SER A 36 5.46 6.09 -1.47
CA SER A 36 5.66 7.39 -2.13
C SER A 36 7.02 8.05 -1.85
N ASN A 37 7.67 7.73 -0.72
CA ASN A 37 9.02 8.25 -0.42
C ASN A 37 10.12 7.63 -1.29
N HIS A 38 9.82 6.54 -2.00
CA HIS A 38 10.74 5.80 -2.86
C HIS A 38 10.48 6.04 -4.35
N THR A 39 9.73 7.10 -4.67
CA THR A 39 9.56 7.57 -6.05
C THR A 39 10.56 8.68 -6.36
N ASP A 40 10.76 9.00 -7.63
CA ASP A 40 11.61 10.12 -8.08
C ASP A 40 11.15 11.48 -7.50
N ARG A 41 9.93 11.55 -6.96
CA ARG A 41 9.35 12.74 -6.32
C ARG A 41 8.77 12.36 -4.95
N PRO A 42 9.60 12.37 -3.89
CA PRO A 42 9.14 12.10 -2.53
C PRO A 42 7.92 12.95 -2.17
N SER A 43 6.94 12.36 -1.50
CA SER A 43 5.65 12.98 -1.15
C SER A 43 4.63 13.14 -2.28
N VAL A 44 4.91 12.67 -3.50
CA VAL A 44 3.89 12.54 -4.55
C VAL A 44 3.15 11.21 -4.36
N LEU A 45 1.83 11.23 -4.53
CA LEU A 45 1.00 10.03 -4.47
C LEU A 45 1.43 9.01 -5.53
N LEU A 46 1.26 7.73 -5.21
CA LEU A 46 1.35 6.69 -6.20
C LEU A 46 0.14 6.79 -7.13
N HIS A 47 0.34 6.50 -8.41
CA HIS A 47 -0.73 6.45 -9.40
C HIS A 47 -0.72 5.09 -10.11
N THR A 48 -1.86 4.39 -10.12
CA THR A 48 -2.06 3.22 -10.98
C THR A 48 -3.08 3.50 -12.08
N ALA A 49 -2.66 3.35 -13.33
CA ALA A 49 -3.53 3.54 -14.49
C ALA A 49 -4.50 2.36 -14.71
N ASN A 50 -4.11 1.14 -14.33
CA ASN A 50 -4.87 -0.10 -14.58
C ASN A 50 -5.44 -0.74 -13.30
N GLY A 51 -5.45 0.00 -12.19
CA GLY A 51 -6.02 -0.44 -10.92
C GLY A 51 -5.19 -1.45 -10.13
N SER A 52 -3.94 -1.71 -10.52
CA SER A 52 -3.02 -2.48 -9.68
C SER A 52 -1.58 -1.96 -9.73
N MET A 53 -0.83 -2.19 -8.66
CA MET A 53 0.58 -1.83 -8.58
C MET A 53 1.33 -2.82 -7.69
N THR A 54 2.51 -3.24 -8.14
CA THR A 54 3.47 -3.95 -7.30
C THR A 54 4.33 -2.93 -6.58
N ILE A 55 4.39 -3.05 -5.25
CA ILE A 55 5.15 -2.18 -4.35
C ILE A 55 6.38 -2.96 -3.88
N PRO A 56 7.58 -2.63 -4.38
CA PRO A 56 8.79 -3.28 -3.92
C PRO A 56 9.18 -2.74 -2.53
N ILE A 57 9.54 -3.64 -1.62
CA ILE A 57 10.18 -3.30 -0.35
C ILE A 57 11.68 -3.49 -0.53
N LEU A 58 12.38 -2.42 -0.90
CA LEU A 58 13.82 -2.46 -1.23
C LEU A 58 14.70 -2.25 0.01
N ASP A 59 14.35 -1.30 0.88
CA ASP A 59 15.25 -0.82 1.95
C ASP A 59 14.70 -1.03 3.37
N TYR A 60 13.68 -1.88 3.52
CA TYR A 60 13.12 -2.20 4.83
C TYR A 60 13.16 -3.71 5.10
N LYS A 61 13.76 -4.07 6.24
CA LYS A 61 13.80 -5.45 6.75
C LYS A 61 12.76 -5.60 7.85
N PHE A 62 11.85 -6.54 7.66
CA PHE A 62 10.84 -6.85 8.65
C PHE A 62 11.45 -7.71 9.74
N ASN A 63 11.16 -7.34 10.98
CA ASN A 63 11.34 -8.18 12.16
C ASN A 63 10.03 -8.95 12.44
N GLU A 64 10.10 -9.91 13.35
CA GLU A 64 8.92 -10.66 13.79
C GLU A 64 7.79 -9.79 14.35
N GLY A 65 6.59 -10.36 14.27
CA GLY A 65 5.36 -9.84 14.85
C GLY A 65 4.50 -9.05 13.89
N GLN A 66 3.51 -8.37 14.47
CA GLN A 66 2.43 -7.74 13.74
C GLN A 66 2.81 -6.37 13.16
N TYR A 67 2.31 -6.07 11.96
CA TYR A 67 2.36 -4.76 11.31
C TYR A 67 0.98 -4.39 10.77
N LEU A 68 0.72 -3.08 10.69
CA LEU A 68 -0.45 -2.53 10.04
C LEU A 68 -0.06 -1.96 8.68
N VAL A 69 -0.74 -2.39 7.63
CA VAL A 69 -0.66 -1.80 6.29
C VAL A 69 -1.87 -0.88 6.12
N GLN A 70 -1.60 0.38 5.79
CA GLN A 70 -2.63 1.37 5.44
C GLN A 70 -2.50 1.75 3.98
N VAL A 71 -3.62 1.70 3.27
CA VAL A 71 -3.75 2.13 1.88
C VAL A 71 -4.75 3.29 1.81
N PRO A 72 -4.30 4.53 2.06
CA PRO A 72 -5.12 5.71 1.82
C PRO A 72 -5.28 5.98 0.33
N ILE A 73 -6.50 6.28 -0.09
CA ILE A 73 -6.91 6.59 -1.47
C ILE A 73 -7.37 8.04 -1.51
N TYR A 74 -6.86 8.82 -2.46
CA TYR A 74 -7.05 10.27 -2.50
C TYR A 74 -7.77 10.75 -3.76
N ALA A 75 -7.68 10.01 -4.87
CA ALA A 75 -8.39 10.33 -6.09
C ALA A 75 -8.71 9.07 -6.91
N ILE A 76 -9.80 9.14 -7.67
CA ILE A 76 -10.23 8.09 -8.60
C ILE A 76 -10.63 8.77 -9.91
N LEU A 77 -10.17 8.25 -11.04
CA LEU A 77 -10.41 8.83 -12.37
C LEU A 77 -10.05 10.32 -12.43
N TYR A 78 -8.91 10.70 -11.84
CA TYR A 78 -8.41 12.08 -11.76
C TYR A 78 -9.28 13.05 -10.95
N ASN A 79 -10.30 12.56 -10.25
CA ASN A 79 -11.15 13.36 -9.37
C ASN A 79 -10.73 13.14 -7.91
N PRO A 80 -10.29 14.19 -7.20
CA PRO A 80 -10.03 14.10 -5.77
C PRO A 80 -11.28 13.67 -4.99
N ILE A 81 -11.08 12.84 -3.97
CA ILE A 81 -12.13 12.39 -3.06
C ILE A 81 -11.77 12.76 -1.62
N ARG A 82 -12.75 12.67 -0.71
CA ARG A 82 -12.42 12.56 0.71
C ARG A 82 -11.58 11.29 0.89
N PRO A 83 -10.41 11.34 1.57
CA PRO A 83 -9.57 10.17 1.69
C PRO A 83 -10.31 8.96 2.27
N GLU A 84 -10.19 7.82 1.60
CA GLU A 84 -10.70 6.52 2.04
C GLU A 84 -9.52 5.63 2.43
N TYR A 85 -9.73 4.75 3.41
CA TYR A 85 -8.65 3.94 3.99
C TYR A 85 -9.02 2.46 3.96
N ALA A 86 -8.14 1.65 3.38
CA ALA A 86 -8.14 0.21 3.58
C ALA A 86 -6.98 -0.17 4.50
N ASN A 87 -7.29 -0.90 5.56
CA ASN A 87 -6.35 -1.31 6.59
C ASN A 87 -6.24 -2.84 6.61
N PHE A 88 -5.01 -3.35 6.62
CA PHE A 88 -4.72 -4.78 6.67
C PHE A 88 -3.67 -5.06 7.75
N THR A 89 -3.83 -6.17 8.44
CA THR A 89 -2.84 -6.63 9.42
C THR A 89 -2.02 -7.74 8.78
N ILE A 90 -0.69 -7.62 8.85
CA ILE A 90 0.23 -8.69 8.47
C ILE A 90 0.98 -9.15 9.71
N ASP A 91 1.17 -10.46 9.85
CA ASP A 91 1.97 -11.05 10.92
C ASP A 91 3.20 -11.71 10.33
N MET A 92 4.37 -11.21 10.72
CA MET A 92 5.65 -11.73 10.27
C MET A 92 6.12 -12.79 11.26
N GLN A 93 5.99 -14.05 10.90
CA GLN A 93 6.54 -15.16 11.69
C GLN A 93 7.93 -15.51 11.18
N SER A 94 8.85 -15.77 12.11
CA SER A 94 10.10 -16.45 11.80
C SER A 94 9.80 -17.84 11.27
N MET A 95 10.30 -18.15 10.08
CA MET A 95 10.37 -19.53 9.62
C MET A 95 11.38 -20.26 10.50
N ILE A 96 10.89 -21.11 11.42
CA ILE A 96 11.71 -22.17 11.98
C ILE A 96 11.86 -23.20 10.86
N LEU A 97 13.07 -23.30 10.32
CA LEU A 97 13.44 -24.43 9.48
C LEU A 97 13.80 -25.58 10.43
N ASP A 98 12.85 -26.50 10.63
CA ASP A 98 13.11 -27.80 11.26
C ASP A 98 13.97 -28.70 10.34
#